data_AF-A0AAU6VSV6-F1
#
_entry.id   AF-A0AAU6VSV6-F1
#
_cell.length_a   1.000
_cell.length_b   1.000
_cell.length_c   1.000
_cell.angle_alpha   90.00
_cell.angle_beta   90.00
_cell.angle_gamma   90.00
#
_symmetry.space_group_name_H-M   'P 1'
#
loop_
_entity.id
_entity.type
_entity.pdbx_description
1 polymer ?
#
loop_
_entity_poly.entity_id
_entity_poly.type
_entity_poly.pdbx_seq_one_letter_code
_entity_poly.pdbx_strand_id
1 'polypeptide(L)'
;MSDKTSTLESAKEAIARLRANRRQAGDVVIEASQYQLSLDAEETHAKQAPPPQRASKHSGRVSTVERRKAIEGVTQRLLRGELTQGQALKTLRIEVLGLTQDEYANLAKVSRKTLSDVENDRGSYKTDILDRLFKPFGLRVGIVPISTGIK
;
A
#
# COMPACT_ATOMS: atom_id res chain seq x y z
N MET A 1 59.95 14.01 17.62
CA MET A 1 58.92 14.00 18.67
C MET A 1 57.59 14.15 17.95
N SER A 2 57.01 13.04 17.48
CA SER A 2 56.04 12.17 18.18
C SER A 2 54.64 12.81 18.20
N ASP A 3 53.55 12.22 17.74
CA ASP A 3 53.31 10.94 17.08
C ASP A 3 51.95 11.04 16.35
N LYS A 4 51.85 10.44 15.16
CA LYS A 4 50.59 10.18 14.44
C LYS A 4 50.18 8.74 14.72
N THR A 5 49.23 8.52 15.62
CA THR A 5 48.57 7.22 15.86
C THR A 5 47.20 7.52 16.49
N SER A 6 46.09 6.82 16.29
CA SER A 6 45.78 5.65 15.48
C SER A 6 44.24 5.56 15.48
N THR A 7 43.59 6.06 14.44
CA THR A 7 42.13 5.99 14.25
C THR A 7 41.76 4.60 13.73
N LEU A 8 41.76 3.60 14.62
CA LEU A 8 41.16 2.29 14.40
C LEU A 8 40.62 1.78 15.73
N GLU A 9 39.45 2.28 16.12
CA GLU A 9 38.64 1.66 17.16
C GLU A 9 38.26 0.26 16.66
N SER A 10 38.87 -0.77 17.26
CA SER A 10 38.75 -2.14 16.77
C SER A 10 37.30 -2.60 16.89
N ALA A 11 36.74 -3.18 15.83
CA ALA A 11 35.37 -3.72 15.80
C ALA A 11 35.07 -4.67 16.98
N LYS A 12 36.10 -5.28 17.58
CA LYS A 12 36.03 -6.13 18.77
C LYS A 12 35.57 -5.37 20.03
N GLU A 13 35.96 -4.10 20.15
CA GLU A 13 35.64 -3.24 21.30
C GLU A 13 34.21 -2.71 21.23
N ALA A 14 33.72 -2.37 20.03
CA ALA A 14 32.32 -2.01 19.78
C ALA A 14 31.35 -3.18 20.10
N ILE A 15 31.73 -4.41 19.75
CA ILE A 15 30.95 -5.62 20.04
C ILE A 15 30.91 -5.93 21.55
N ALA A 16 31.99 -5.64 22.28
CA ALA A 16 32.02 -5.80 23.74
C ALA A 16 31.05 -4.82 24.44
N ARG A 17 30.98 -3.57 23.98
CA ARG A 17 30.04 -2.55 24.50
C ARG A 17 28.58 -2.95 24.25
N LEU A 18 28.25 -3.45 23.05
CA LEU A 18 26.89 -3.91 22.73
C LEU A 18 26.46 -5.14 23.56
N ARG A 19 27.39 -6.04 23.89
CA ARG A 19 27.10 -7.22 24.73
C ARG A 19 26.91 -6.88 26.20
N ALA A 20 27.58 -5.85 26.73
CA ALA A 20 27.40 -5.40 28.10
C ALA A 20 26.00 -4.80 28.33
N ASN A 21 25.50 -4.03 27.35
CA ASN A 21 24.19 -3.37 27.46
C ASN A 21 23.00 -4.34 27.40
N ARG A 22 23.18 -5.53 26.80
CA ARG A 22 22.15 -6.56 26.71
C ARG A 22 21.97 -7.37 28.00
N ARG A 23 22.90 -7.27 28.96
CA ARG A 23 22.86 -8.02 30.24
C ARG A 23 22.08 -7.32 31.36
N GLN A 24 21.60 -6.08 31.15
CA GLN A 24 20.80 -5.34 32.15
C GLN A 24 19.31 -5.24 31.81
N ALA A 25 18.85 -5.86 30.72
CA ALA A 25 17.43 -5.93 30.35
C ALA A 25 16.96 -7.39 30.33
N GLY A 26 16.91 -8.00 31.51
CA GLY A 26 16.14 -9.22 31.74
C GLY A 26 14.90 -8.87 32.53
N ASP A 27 13.72 -9.10 31.94
CA ASP A 27 12.61 -9.82 32.58
C ASP A 27 11.41 -9.89 31.62
N VAL A 28 11.20 -11.00 30.93
CA VAL A 28 9.87 -11.60 30.70
C VAL A 28 10.08 -13.10 30.46
N VAL A 29 9.55 -13.88 31.39
CA VAL A 29 9.55 -15.34 31.46
C VAL A 29 8.72 -15.94 30.31
N ILE A 30 9.30 -16.91 29.59
CA ILE A 30 8.57 -17.87 28.75
C ILE A 30 8.93 -19.25 29.30
N GLU A 31 7.96 -19.91 29.94
CA GLU A 31 8.10 -21.29 30.39
C GLU A 31 7.21 -22.18 29.51
N ALA A 32 7.86 -23.11 28.82
CA ALA A 32 7.21 -24.11 27.98
C ALA A 32 7.37 -25.49 28.63
N SER A 33 6.25 -26.22 28.63
CA SER A 33 6.11 -27.68 28.56
C SER A 33 6.39 -28.50 29.83
N GLN A 34 5.30 -29.05 30.38
CA GLN A 34 5.29 -30.40 30.89
C GLN A 34 4.13 -31.20 30.25
N TYR A 35 4.52 -32.30 29.62
CA TYR A 35 3.64 -33.36 29.13
C TYR A 35 3.12 -34.17 30.32
N GLN A 36 1.80 -34.36 30.42
CA GLN A 36 1.28 -35.54 31.11
C GLN A 36 0.06 -36.07 30.35
N LEU A 37 0.21 -37.32 29.90
CA LEU A 37 -0.76 -38.16 29.24
C LEU A 37 -1.63 -38.81 30.32
N SER A 38 -2.95 -38.66 30.24
CA SER A 38 -3.90 -39.60 30.85
C SER A 38 -5.17 -39.66 30.01
N LEU A 39 -5.34 -40.81 29.37
CA LEU A 39 -6.53 -41.27 28.68
C LEU A 39 -7.53 -41.71 29.74
N ASP A 40 -8.71 -41.10 29.76
CA ASP A 40 -9.92 -41.72 30.29
C ASP A 40 -11.06 -41.43 29.31
N ALA A 41 -11.63 -42.53 28.81
CA ALA A 41 -12.85 -42.53 28.02
C ALA A 41 -14.05 -42.19 28.91
N GLU A 42 -15.02 -41.44 28.38
CA GLU A 42 -16.44 -41.82 28.32
C GLU A 42 -17.31 -40.63 27.83
N GLU A 43 -17.94 -40.90 26.69
CA GLU A 43 -19.32 -40.57 26.30
C GLU A 43 -19.98 -39.16 26.41
N THR A 44 -20.45 -38.75 25.23
CA THR A 44 -21.72 -38.05 24.93
C THR A 44 -21.92 -36.58 25.32
N HIS A 45 -21.84 -35.69 24.32
CA HIS A 45 -23.03 -34.95 23.85
C HIS A 45 -22.70 -34.02 22.68
N ALA A 46 -23.50 -34.16 21.62
CA ALA A 46 -23.49 -33.27 20.46
C ALA A 46 -23.83 -31.83 20.85
N LYS A 47 -22.93 -30.88 20.55
CA LYS A 47 -23.28 -29.47 20.31
C LYS A 47 -22.48 -28.93 19.14
N GLN A 48 -23.19 -28.74 18.04
CA GLN A 48 -22.75 -28.08 16.83
C GLN A 48 -22.27 -26.66 17.18
N ALA A 49 -20.98 -26.40 17.00
CA ALA A 49 -20.46 -25.02 16.97
C ALA A 49 -20.75 -24.43 15.58
N PRO A 50 -21.23 -23.18 15.47
CA PRO A 50 -21.34 -22.51 14.19
C PRO A 50 -19.93 -22.37 13.59
N PRO A 51 -19.75 -22.53 12.26
CA PRO A 51 -18.45 -22.34 11.63
C PRO A 51 -17.95 -20.93 11.92
N PRO A 52 -16.64 -20.72 12.07
CA PRO A 52 -16.09 -19.39 12.30
C PRO A 52 -16.61 -18.44 11.22
N GLN A 53 -17.34 -17.41 11.64
CA GLN A 53 -17.73 -16.31 10.78
C GLN A 53 -16.46 -15.72 10.20
N ARG A 54 -16.15 -16.12 8.97
CA ARG A 54 -15.07 -15.53 8.18
C ARG A 54 -15.37 -14.05 8.10
N ALA A 55 -14.42 -13.23 8.56
CA ALA A 55 -14.42 -11.78 8.40
C ALA A 55 -14.96 -11.44 7.01
N SER A 56 -16.00 -10.60 7.01
CA SER A 56 -16.80 -10.27 5.85
C SER A 56 -15.92 -9.98 4.65
N LYS A 57 -16.16 -10.71 3.56
CA LYS A 57 -15.61 -10.42 2.24
C LYS A 57 -16.11 -9.04 1.79
N HIS A 58 -15.40 -7.99 2.16
CA HIS A 58 -15.57 -6.66 1.58
C HIS A 58 -14.25 -6.23 0.93
N SER A 59 -13.78 -7.03 -0.03
CA SER A 59 -13.12 -6.48 -1.21
C SER A 59 -14.18 -6.58 -2.31
N GLY A 60 -15.13 -5.65 -2.24
CA GLY A 60 -16.31 -5.64 -3.08
C GLY A 60 -15.89 -5.62 -4.53
N ARG A 61 -16.28 -6.64 -5.29
CA ARG A 61 -16.23 -6.60 -6.75
C ARG A 61 -17.25 -5.54 -7.16
N VAL A 62 -16.82 -4.28 -7.19
CA VAL A 62 -17.58 -3.20 -7.84
C VAL A 62 -17.98 -3.74 -9.21
N SER A 63 -19.28 -3.74 -9.48
CA SER A 63 -19.79 -4.28 -10.74
C SER A 63 -19.16 -3.53 -11.91
N THR A 64 -18.98 -4.20 -13.05
CA THR A 64 -18.39 -3.57 -14.25
C THR A 64 -19.13 -2.28 -14.64
N VAL A 65 -20.45 -2.23 -14.40
CA VAL A 65 -21.30 -1.06 -14.64
C VAL A 65 -20.98 0.07 -13.67
N GLU A 66 -20.87 -0.21 -12.38
CA GLU A 66 -20.51 0.80 -11.37
C GLU A 66 -19.11 1.36 -11.61
N ARG A 67 -18.14 0.51 -11.99
CA ARG A 67 -16.79 0.94 -12.36
C ARG A 67 -16.82 1.91 -13.54
N ARG A 68 -17.55 1.58 -14.60
CA ARG A 68 -17.67 2.45 -15.78
C ARG A 68 -18.29 3.80 -15.39
N LYS A 69 -19.36 3.79 -14.59
CA LYS A 69 -20.03 5.01 -14.13
C LYS A 69 -19.11 5.88 -13.27
N ALA A 70 -18.30 5.28 -12.40
CA ALA A 70 -17.32 6.01 -11.61
C ALA A 70 -16.25 6.68 -12.49
N ILE A 71 -15.69 5.94 -13.47
CA ILE A 71 -14.70 6.48 -14.42
C ILE A 71 -15.31 7.64 -15.22
N GLU A 72 -16.52 7.49 -15.73
CA GLU A 72 -17.22 8.52 -16.50
C GLU A 72 -17.49 9.76 -15.65
N GLY A 73 -17.94 9.59 -14.41
CA GLY A 73 -18.15 10.69 -13.47
C GLY A 73 -16.88 11.50 -13.21
N VAL A 74 -15.75 10.84 -12.96
CA VAL A 74 -14.46 11.54 -12.77
C VAL A 74 -14.01 12.23 -14.06
N THR A 75 -14.21 11.59 -15.22
CA THR A 75 -13.83 12.16 -16.53
C THR A 75 -14.62 13.44 -16.82
N GLN A 76 -15.93 13.44 -16.56
CA GLN A 76 -16.77 14.63 -16.75
C GLN A 76 -16.34 15.79 -15.85
N ARG A 77 -16.04 15.51 -14.58
CA ARG A 77 -15.55 16.52 -13.63
C ARG A 77 -14.19 17.09 -14.05
N LEU A 78 -13.29 16.23 -14.54
CA LEU A 78 -11.99 16.65 -15.11
C LEU A 78 -12.18 17.55 -16.34
N LEU A 79 -13.06 17.18 -17.27
CA LEU A 79 -13.34 17.97 -18.48
C LEU A 79 -14.01 19.31 -18.17
N ARG A 80 -14.81 19.39 -17.09
CA ARG A 80 -15.40 20.63 -16.59
C ARG A 80 -14.41 21.51 -15.81
N GLY A 81 -13.19 21.03 -15.57
CA GLY A 81 -12.18 21.73 -14.78
C GLY A 81 -12.44 21.73 -13.26
N GLU A 82 -13.34 20.87 -12.78
CA GLU A 82 -13.63 20.71 -11.34
C GLU A 82 -12.56 19.90 -10.61
N LEU A 83 -11.80 19.08 -11.34
CA LEU A 83 -10.68 18.31 -10.84
C LEU A 83 -9.43 18.63 -11.66
N THR A 84 -8.27 18.63 -11.00
CA THR A 84 -6.98 18.58 -11.70
C THR A 84 -6.75 17.16 -12.24
N GLN A 85 -5.79 17.03 -13.15
CA GLN A 85 -5.36 15.72 -13.66
C GLN A 85 -4.85 14.80 -12.53
N GLY A 86 -4.07 15.36 -11.59
CA GLY A 86 -3.55 14.62 -10.44
C GLY A 86 -4.65 14.14 -9.50
N GLN A 87 -5.61 15.02 -9.18
CA GLN A 87 -6.76 14.68 -8.36
C GLN A 87 -7.64 13.61 -9.03
N ALA A 88 -7.93 13.76 -10.32
CA ALA A 88 -8.69 12.76 -11.07
C ALA A 88 -7.99 11.39 -11.05
N LEU A 89 -6.66 11.35 -11.25
CA LEU A 89 -5.90 10.11 -11.19
C LEU A 89 -5.97 9.46 -9.79
N LYS A 90 -5.81 10.25 -8.73
CA LYS A 90 -5.90 9.79 -7.34
C LYS A 90 -7.28 9.22 -7.02
N THR A 91 -8.34 9.92 -7.44
CA THR A 91 -9.73 9.46 -7.29
C THR A 91 -9.95 8.14 -8.01
N LEU A 92 -9.53 8.02 -9.26
CA LEU A 92 -9.65 6.77 -10.02
C LEU A 92 -8.87 5.62 -9.36
N ARG A 93 -7.64 5.87 -8.89
CA ARG A 93 -6.85 4.84 -8.21
C ARG A 93 -7.56 4.30 -6.98
N ILE A 94 -8.10 5.18 -6.14
CA ILE A 94 -8.72 4.81 -4.85
C ILE A 94 -10.12 4.22 -5.07
N GLU A 95 -10.99 4.92 -5.80
CA GLU A 95 -12.41 4.57 -5.92
C GLU A 95 -12.67 3.44 -6.91
N VAL A 96 -11.87 3.33 -7.98
CA VAL A 96 -12.10 2.33 -9.05
C VAL A 96 -11.29 1.06 -8.87
N LEU A 97 -10.04 1.19 -8.43
CA LEU A 97 -9.12 0.06 -8.27
C LEU A 97 -8.87 -0.32 -6.82
N GLY A 98 -9.07 0.60 -5.86
CA GLY A 98 -8.81 0.33 -4.44
C GLY A 98 -7.34 0.06 -4.13
N LEU A 99 -6.42 0.56 -4.97
CA LEU A 99 -5.00 0.27 -4.86
C LEU A 99 -4.27 1.34 -4.05
N THR A 100 -3.27 0.90 -3.29
CA THR A 100 -2.26 1.81 -2.74
C THR A 100 -1.46 2.48 -3.86
N GLN A 101 -0.77 3.56 -3.51
CA GLN A 101 0.09 4.26 -4.46
C GLN A 101 1.21 3.36 -5.01
N ASP A 102 1.67 2.40 -4.21
CA ASP A 102 2.80 1.53 -4.55
C ASP A 102 2.39 0.48 -5.57
N GLU A 103 1.26 -0.18 -5.30
CA GLU A 103 0.66 -1.17 -6.20
C GLU A 103 0.33 -0.54 -7.55
N TYR A 104 -0.21 0.68 -7.51
CA TYR A 104 -0.58 1.38 -8.73
C TYR A 104 0.63 1.87 -9.53
N ALA A 105 1.68 2.38 -8.88
CA ALA A 105 2.92 2.76 -9.55
C ALA A 105 3.56 1.55 -10.27
N ASN A 106 3.54 0.38 -9.63
CA ASN A 106 4.00 -0.87 -10.23
C ASN A 106 3.13 -1.27 -11.44
N LEU A 107 1.80 -1.17 -11.32
CA LEU A 107 0.85 -1.45 -12.40
C LEU A 107 1.09 -0.55 -13.63
N ALA A 108 1.27 0.75 -13.40
CA ALA A 108 1.48 1.74 -14.45
C ALA A 108 2.94 1.82 -14.94
N LYS A 109 3.86 1.04 -14.34
CA LYS A 109 5.30 1.01 -14.65
C LYS A 109 5.96 2.39 -14.55
N VAL A 110 5.69 3.09 -13.46
CA VAL A 110 6.31 4.38 -13.11
C VAL A 110 6.90 4.33 -11.71
N SER A 111 7.78 5.27 -11.36
CA SER A 111 8.26 5.34 -9.98
C SER A 111 7.15 5.81 -9.03
N ARG A 112 7.17 5.33 -7.78
CA ARG A 112 6.26 5.80 -6.73
C ARG A 112 6.32 7.32 -6.56
N LYS A 113 7.52 7.90 -6.65
CA LYS A 113 7.74 9.35 -6.57
C LYS A 113 7.05 10.07 -7.72
N THR A 114 7.18 9.58 -8.96
CA THR A 114 6.51 10.13 -10.14
C THR A 114 5.00 10.14 -9.95
N LEU A 115 4.42 9.01 -9.52
CA LEU A 115 2.98 8.95 -9.24
C LEU A 115 2.59 9.93 -8.12
N SER A 116 3.39 10.03 -7.06
CA SER A 116 3.15 10.96 -5.95
C SER A 116 3.12 12.40 -6.41
N ASP A 117 4.11 12.77 -7.22
CA ASP A 117 4.22 14.11 -7.73
C ASP A 117 2.98 14.39 -8.59
N VAL A 118 2.60 13.47 -9.51
CA VAL A 118 1.42 13.62 -10.37
C VAL A 118 0.14 13.79 -9.56
N GLU A 119 -0.12 12.90 -8.60
CA GLU A 119 -1.34 12.94 -7.76
C GLU A 119 -1.46 14.20 -6.89
N ASN A 120 -0.33 14.86 -6.61
CA ASN A 120 -0.28 16.10 -5.84
C ASN A 120 -0.06 17.34 -6.74
N ASP A 121 -0.21 17.19 -8.06
CA ASP A 121 -0.05 18.26 -9.05
C ASP A 121 1.33 18.98 -8.97
N ARG A 122 2.39 18.25 -8.58
CA ARG A 122 3.71 18.82 -8.30
C ARG A 122 4.72 18.73 -9.45
N GLY A 123 4.65 19.66 -10.40
CA GLY A 123 5.66 19.81 -11.44
C GLY A 123 5.13 19.52 -12.84
N SER A 124 6.05 19.51 -13.81
CA SER A 124 5.75 19.27 -15.21
C SER A 124 5.97 17.80 -15.55
N TYR A 125 4.91 17.12 -16.01
CA TYR A 125 5.01 15.74 -16.50
C TYR A 125 4.86 15.70 -18.00
N LYS A 126 5.60 14.78 -18.60
CA LYS A 126 5.43 14.45 -20.00
C LYS A 126 4.09 13.73 -20.20
N THR A 127 3.47 13.97 -21.34
CA THR A 127 2.18 13.36 -21.71
C THR A 127 2.26 11.84 -21.79
N ASP A 128 3.42 11.26 -22.10
CA ASP A 128 3.64 9.81 -22.14
C ASP A 128 3.50 9.15 -20.75
N ILE A 129 3.93 9.83 -19.68
CA ILE A 129 3.74 9.38 -18.30
C ILE A 129 2.25 9.40 -17.96
N LEU A 130 1.57 10.50 -18.27
CA LEU A 130 0.13 10.61 -18.03
C LEU A 130 -0.65 9.55 -18.82
N ASP A 131 -0.30 9.30 -20.09
CA ASP A 131 -0.90 8.24 -20.89
C ASP A 131 -0.75 6.87 -20.24
N ARG A 132 0.42 6.54 -19.70
CA ARG A 132 0.64 5.28 -18.96
C ARG A 132 -0.20 5.20 -17.69
N LEU A 133 -0.32 6.31 -16.96
CA LEU A 133 -1.12 6.41 -15.75
C LEU A 133 -2.61 6.27 -16.06
N PHE A 134 -3.14 6.87 -17.13
CA PHE A 134 -4.58 6.78 -17.42
C PHE A 134 -4.99 5.49 -18.15
N LYS A 135 -4.04 4.77 -18.77
CA LYS A 135 -4.28 3.53 -19.53
C LYS A 135 -5.05 2.42 -18.77
N PRO A 136 -4.79 2.13 -17.48
CA PRO A 136 -5.54 1.11 -16.73
C PRO A 136 -7.05 1.38 -16.63
N PHE A 137 -7.49 2.63 -16.84
CA PHE A 137 -8.90 3.02 -16.83
C PHE A 137 -9.51 3.09 -18.23
N GLY A 138 -8.75 2.72 -19.27
CA GLY A 138 -9.18 2.89 -20.67
C GLY A 138 -9.17 4.35 -21.12
N LEU A 139 -8.43 5.22 -20.42
CA LEU A 139 -8.31 6.64 -20.72
C LEU A 139 -6.95 6.95 -21.35
N ARG A 140 -6.89 8.02 -22.14
CA ARG A 140 -5.67 8.56 -22.75
C ARG A 140 -5.72 10.09 -22.71
N VAL A 141 -4.55 10.73 -22.64
CA VAL A 141 -4.41 12.18 -22.65
C VAL A 141 -4.32 12.66 -24.10
N GLY A 142 -4.97 13.79 -24.40
CA GLY A 142 -5.02 14.34 -25.74
C GLY A 142 -5.50 15.79 -25.76
N ILE A 143 -5.57 16.35 -26.96
CA ILE A 143 -6.07 17.69 -27.21
C ILE A 143 -7.61 17.61 -27.29
N VAL A 144 -8.28 18.52 -26.58
CA VAL A 144 -9.74 18.67 -26.61
C VAL A 144 -10.10 20.09 -27.08
N PRO A 145 -11.27 20.29 -27.72
CA PRO A 145 -11.75 21.63 -28.04
C PRO A 145 -11.94 22.47 -26.78
N ILE A 146 -11.62 23.77 -26.85
CA ILE A 146 -11.81 24.72 -25.74
C ILE A 146 -13.29 24.83 -25.36
N SER A 147 -14.16 24.80 -26.38
CA SER A 147 -15.61 24.71 -26.21
C SER A 147 -16.02 23.24 -26.29
N THR A 148 -15.97 22.52 -25.18
CA THR A 148 -16.70 21.28 -25.04
C THR A 148 -18.18 21.64 -25.00
N GLY A 149 -18.95 21.35 -26.06
CA GLY A 149 -20.41 21.55 -26.12
C GLY A 149 -21.21 20.65 -25.16
N ILE A 150 -20.61 20.29 -24.01
CA ILE A 150 -21.22 19.58 -22.90
C ILE A 150 -22.16 20.58 -22.23
N LYS A 151 -23.39 20.66 -22.73
CA LYS A 151 -24.52 21.25 -22.01
C LYS A 151 -24.93 20.35 -20.85
#